data_AF-A0A2J6X982-F1
#
_entry.id   AF-A0A2J6X982-F1
#
_cell.length_a   1.000
_cell.length_b   1.000
_cell.length_c   1.000
_cell.angle_alpha   90.00
_cell.angle_beta   90.00
_cell.angle_gamma   90.00
#
_symmetry.space_group_name_H-M   'P 1'
#
loop_
_entity.id
_entity.type
_entity.pdbx_description
1 polymer ?
#
loop_
_entity_poly.entity_id
_entity_poly.type
_entity_poly.pdbx_seq_one_letter_code
_entity_poly.pdbx_strand_id
1 'polypeptide(L)'
;MTTTTPPATPPADRIVETTHRVTINGVEISYTATAGVIIMKEEVEKDGVSSGEQARAGIFFVAYTRDGVTDLSRRPITFAFNGGPGSSSVWLHFGMFGPQRVL
;
A
#
# COMPACT_ATOMS: atom_id res chain seq x y z
N MET A 1 44.77 -1.22 2.14
CA MET A 1 43.65 -1.95 1.51
C MET A 1 42.40 -1.10 1.72
N THR A 2 41.94 -0.40 0.69
CA THR A 2 40.69 0.37 0.74
C THR A 2 39.52 -0.59 0.57
N THR A 3 38.80 -0.86 1.66
CA THR A 3 37.56 -1.64 1.66
C THR A 3 36.47 -0.78 1.01
N THR A 4 36.18 -1.01 -0.27
CA THR A 4 35.04 -0.37 -0.93
C THR A 4 33.77 -1.06 -0.46
N THR A 5 32.99 -0.40 0.40
CA THR A 5 31.66 -0.84 0.78
C THR A 5 30.77 -0.92 -0.46
N PRO A 6 30.11 -2.05 -0.73
CA PRO A 6 29.14 -2.15 -1.82
C PRO A 6 28.04 -1.10 -1.66
N PRO A 7 27.55 -0.47 -2.75
CA PRO A 7 26.47 0.49 -2.66
C PRO A 7 25.22 -0.16 -2.06
N ALA A 8 24.61 0.51 -1.08
CA ALA A 8 23.40 0.05 -0.43
C ALA A 8 22.25 -0.08 -1.46
N THR A 9 21.47 -1.16 -1.37
CA THR A 9 20.28 -1.32 -2.22
C THR A 9 19.27 -0.23 -1.88
N PRO A 10 18.74 0.52 -2.87
CA PRO A 10 17.75 1.56 -2.63
C PRO A 10 16.50 1.00 -1.94
N PRO A 11 15.88 1.74 -1.02
CA PRO A 11 14.59 1.34 -0.46
C PRO A 11 13.53 1.21 -1.55
N ALA A 12 12.82 0.09 -1.56
CA ALA A 12 11.84 -0.24 -2.60
C ALA A 12 10.55 -0.81 -2.01
N ASP A 13 9.44 -0.45 -2.65
CA ASP A 13 8.12 -0.95 -2.30
C ASP A 13 8.00 -2.45 -2.59
N ARG A 14 7.15 -3.13 -1.81
CA ARG A 14 6.85 -4.55 -2.00
C ARG A 14 5.35 -4.70 -2.18
N ILE A 15 4.93 -4.99 -3.41
CA ILE A 15 3.52 -5.02 -3.80
C ILE A 15 3.19 -6.39 -4.38
N VAL A 16 2.01 -6.91 -4.05
CA VAL A 16 1.44 -8.13 -4.60
C VAL A 16 0.02 -7.82 -5.08
N GLU A 17 -0.31 -8.31 -6.27
CA GLU A 17 -1.64 -8.16 -6.86
C GLU A 17 -2.31 -9.52 -7.05
N THR A 18 -3.61 -9.55 -6.81
CA THR A 18 -4.45 -10.73 -7.02
C THR A 18 -5.80 -10.28 -7.57
N THR A 19 -6.44 -11.09 -8.41
CA THR A 19 -7.73 -10.77 -9.02
C THR A 19 -8.84 -11.63 -8.42
N HIS A 20 -10.00 -11.03 -8.19
CA HIS A 20 -11.10 -11.64 -7.45
C HIS A 20 -12.46 -11.18 -7.99
N ARG A 21 -13.52 -11.81 -7.49
CA ARG A 21 -14.91 -11.37 -7.72
C ARG A 21 -15.69 -11.32 -6.41
N VAL A 22 -16.68 -10.44 -6.35
CA VAL A 22 -17.64 -10.33 -5.23
C VAL A 22 -19.02 -10.00 -5.78
N THR A 23 -20.07 -10.51 -5.13
CA THR A 23 -21.46 -10.11 -5.45
C THR A 23 -21.93 -9.05 -4.46
N ILE A 24 -22.29 -7.87 -4.94
CA ILE A 24 -22.82 -6.76 -4.13
C ILE A 24 -24.19 -6.38 -4.67
N ASN A 25 -25.23 -6.46 -3.81
CA ASN A 25 -26.62 -6.19 -4.20
C ASN A 25 -27.07 -6.98 -5.44
N GLY A 26 -26.67 -8.26 -5.54
CA GLY A 26 -26.98 -9.14 -6.67
C GLY A 26 -26.17 -8.88 -7.95
N VAL A 27 -25.22 -7.94 -7.93
CA VAL A 27 -24.34 -7.64 -9.08
C VAL A 27 -22.95 -8.22 -8.82
N GLU A 28 -22.48 -9.06 -9.74
CA GLU A 28 -21.09 -9.53 -9.73
C GLU A 28 -20.14 -8.39 -10.13
N ILE A 29 -19.08 -8.21 -9.34
CA ILE A 29 -18.06 -7.19 -9.54
C ILE A 29 -16.69 -7.89 -9.51
N SER A 30 -15.98 -7.84 -10.64
CA SER A 30 -14.56 -8.20 -10.70
C SER A 30 -13.70 -7.06 -10.17
N TYR A 31 -12.66 -7.40 -9.41
CA TYR A 31 -11.73 -6.43 -8.86
C TYR A 31 -10.32 -7.01 -8.70
N THR A 32 -9.34 -6.12 -8.78
CA THR A 32 -7.95 -6.38 -8.42
C THR A 32 -7.70 -5.91 -6.99
N ALA A 33 -7.16 -6.81 -6.16
CA ALA A 33 -6.68 -6.51 -4.81
C ALA A 33 -5.14 -6.36 -4.84
N THR A 34 -4.68 -5.18 -4.46
CA THR A 34 -3.25 -4.83 -4.38
C THR A 34 -2.88 -4.67 -2.90
N ALA A 35 -1.99 -5.50 -2.39
CA ALA A 35 -1.51 -5.42 -1.01
C ALA A 35 0.01 -5.25 -1.00
N GLY A 36 0.52 -4.44 -0.07
CA GLY A 36 1.95 -4.19 -0.06
C GLY A 36 2.42 -3.27 1.05
N VAL A 37 3.73 -3.02 1.04
CA VAL A 37 4.39 -2.03 1.90
C VAL A 37 4.97 -0.95 1.01
N ILE A 38 4.55 0.30 1.23
CA ILE A 38 5.14 1.49 0.64
C ILE A 38 6.24 1.98 1.57
N ILE A 39 7.42 2.25 1.03
CA ILE A 39 8.56 2.76 1.80
C ILE A 39 8.57 4.28 1.77
N MET A 40 8.41 4.89 2.94
CA MET A 40 8.64 6.30 3.14
C MET A 40 10.14 6.53 3.22
N LYS A 41 10.66 7.30 2.28
CA LYS A 41 12.09 7.60 2.17
C LYS A 41 12.43 8.91 2.88
N GLU A 42 13.66 9.03 3.34
CA GLU A 42 14.25 10.27 3.81
C GLU A 42 15.65 10.44 3.22
N GLU A 43 16.01 11.66 2.87
CA GLU A 43 17.40 11.97 2.54
C GLU A 43 18.17 12.24 3.84
N VAL A 44 19.27 11.52 4.02
CA VAL A 44 20.11 11.66 5.22
C VAL A 44 21.41 12.36 4.84
N GLU A 45 21.59 13.56 5.37
CA GLU A 45 22.82 14.33 5.26
C GLU A 45 23.52 14.40 6.62
N LYS A 46 24.82 14.13 6.64
CA LYS A 46 25.66 14.28 7.84
C LYS A 46 26.94 15.00 7.47
N ASP A 47 27.24 16.09 8.18
CA ASP A 47 28.45 16.89 8.00
C ASP A 47 28.67 17.37 6.55
N GLY A 48 27.60 17.73 5.83
CA GLY A 48 27.66 18.18 4.43
C GLY A 48 27.73 17.04 3.40
N VAL A 49 27.68 15.78 3.86
CA VAL A 49 27.74 14.59 2.99
C VAL A 49 26.38 13.91 2.98
N SER A 50 25.72 13.90 1.82
CA SER A 50 24.51 13.10 1.59
C SER A 50 24.87 11.62 1.53
N SER A 51 24.11 10.81 2.26
CA SER A 51 24.18 9.34 2.22
C SER A 51 23.11 8.72 1.33
N GLY A 52 22.38 9.56 0.57
CA GLY A 52 21.30 9.16 -0.31
C GLY A 52 19.96 8.93 0.40
N GLU A 53 18.98 8.43 -0.34
CA GLU A 53 17.67 8.06 0.18
C GLU A 53 17.77 6.81 1.08
N GLN A 54 17.30 6.93 2.32
CA GLN A 54 17.19 5.83 3.27
C GLN A 54 15.72 5.55 3.60
N ALA A 55 15.41 4.32 4.02
CA ALA A 55 14.08 3.96 4.48
C ALA A 55 13.82 4.57 5.86
N ARG A 56 12.82 5.45 5.96
CA ARG A 56 12.36 6.02 7.23
C ARG A 56 11.27 5.17 7.88
N ALA A 57 10.31 4.72 7.08
CA ALA A 57 9.17 3.94 7.55
C ALA A 57 8.59 3.07 6.43
N GLY A 58 7.86 2.01 6.82
CA GLY A 58 7.06 1.21 5.90
C GLY A 58 5.57 1.33 6.26
N ILE A 59 4.74 1.62 5.27
CA ILE A 59 3.28 1.67 5.42
C ILE A 59 2.68 0.48 4.69
N PHE A 60 2.15 -0.48 5.44
CA PHE A 60 1.36 -1.55 4.86
C PHE A 60 0.00 -1.03 4.40
N PHE A 61 -0.44 -1.42 3.20
CA PHE A 61 -1.72 -1.06 2.62
C PHE A 61 -2.40 -2.25 1.93
N VAL A 62 -3.71 -2.13 1.77
CA VAL A 62 -4.52 -2.96 0.87
C VAL A 62 -5.43 -2.02 0.07
N ALA A 63 -5.45 -2.18 -1.24
CA ALA A 63 -6.26 -1.42 -2.17
C ALA A 63 -7.13 -2.36 -3.02
N TYR A 64 -8.34 -1.91 -3.33
CA TYR A 64 -9.29 -2.62 -4.16
C TYR A 64 -9.70 -1.76 -5.34
N THR A 65 -9.38 -2.21 -6.55
CA THR A 65 -9.70 -1.51 -7.78
C THR A 65 -10.71 -2.34 -8.56
N ARG A 66 -11.89 -1.76 -8.83
CA ARG A 66 -12.88 -2.43 -9.69
C ARG A 66 -12.34 -2.52 -11.11
N ASP A 67 -12.43 -3.70 -11.70
CA ASP A 67 -12.02 -3.93 -13.07
C ASP A 67 -13.12 -3.50 -14.07
N GLY A 68 -12.74 -3.30 -15.34
CA GLY A 68 -13.69 -2.99 -16.41
C GLY A 68 -14.34 -1.60 -16.33
N VAL A 69 -13.77 -0.69 -15.54
CA VAL A 69 -14.21 0.72 -15.52
C VAL A 69 -13.61 1.43 -16.73
N THR A 70 -14.47 1.96 -17.61
CA THR A 70 -14.04 2.60 -18.87
C THR A 70 -13.53 4.04 -18.69
N ASP A 71 -13.98 4.73 -17.64
CA ASP A 71 -13.59 6.10 -17.33
C ASP A 71 -13.22 6.22 -15.85
N LEU A 72 -11.91 6.18 -15.58
CA LEU A 72 -11.35 6.27 -14.23
C LEU A 72 -11.47 7.68 -13.64
N SER A 73 -11.59 8.73 -14.46
CA SER A 73 -11.66 10.12 -13.97
C SER A 73 -12.93 10.39 -13.15
N ARG A 74 -13.99 9.61 -13.39
CA ARG A 74 -15.26 9.67 -12.66
C ARG A 74 -15.33 8.70 -11.48
N ARG A 75 -14.32 7.86 -11.26
CA ARG A 75 -14.30 6.87 -10.18
C ARG A 75 -13.68 7.51 -8.93
N PRO A 76 -14.42 7.68 -7.82
CA PRO A 76 -13.83 8.24 -6.60
C PRO A 76 -12.81 7.27 -6.00
N ILE A 77 -11.77 7.84 -5.38
CA ILE A 77 -10.81 7.12 -4.54
C ILE A 77 -11.18 7.38 -3.08
N THR A 78 -11.28 6.31 -2.30
CA THR A 78 -11.53 6.39 -0.84
C THR A 78 -10.31 5.88 -0.11
N PHE A 79 -9.76 6.70 0.79
CA PHE A 79 -8.73 6.28 1.75
C PHE A 79 -9.39 6.08 3.11
N ALA A 80 -9.12 4.94 3.74
CA ALA A 80 -9.70 4.59 5.04
C ALA A 80 -8.58 4.28 6.03
N PHE A 81 -8.55 5.03 7.14
CA PHE A 81 -7.57 4.89 8.21
C PHE A 81 -8.28 4.63 9.51
N ASN A 82 -7.80 3.65 10.28
CA ASN A 82 -8.37 3.40 11.59
C ASN A 82 -7.86 4.43 12.61
N GLY A 83 -8.62 4.58 13.70
CA GLY A 83 -8.33 5.50 14.80
C GLY A 83 -7.50 4.89 15.93
N GLY A 84 -7.70 5.38 17.16
CA GLY A 84 -6.92 4.98 18.33
C GLY A 84 -6.30 6.19 19.00
N PRO A 85 -4.96 6.35 19.03
CA PRO A 85 -3.94 5.97 18.03
C PRO A 85 -3.40 4.53 18.13
N GLY A 86 -2.79 4.04 17.04
CA GLY A 86 -2.08 2.76 16.98
C GLY A 86 -2.93 1.53 16.59
N SER A 87 -4.24 1.69 16.37
CA SER A 87 -5.09 0.59 15.94
C SER A 87 -4.92 0.29 14.46
N SER A 88 -4.87 -0.99 14.10
CA SER A 88 -4.68 -1.43 12.72
C SER A 88 -5.91 -1.16 11.85
N SER A 89 -5.70 -0.80 10.58
CA SER A 89 -6.75 -0.74 9.56
C SER A 89 -7.33 -2.11 9.17
N VAL A 90 -6.85 -3.22 9.76
CA VAL A 90 -7.42 -4.56 9.59
C VAL A 90 -8.92 -4.61 9.93
N TRP A 91 -9.37 -3.82 10.92
CA TRP A 91 -10.77 -3.73 11.30
C TRP A 91 -11.63 -3.07 10.21
N LEU A 92 -11.09 -2.06 9.56
CA LEU A 92 -11.75 -1.41 8.42
C LEU A 92 -11.73 -2.34 7.20
N HIS A 93 -10.65 -3.07 7.01
CA HIS A 93 -10.50 -4.03 5.93
C HIS A 93 -11.53 -5.17 6.04
N PHE A 94 -11.59 -5.91 7.15
CA PHE A 94 -12.45 -7.09 7.25
C PHE A 94 -13.80 -6.85 7.96
N GLY A 95 -13.94 -5.71 8.65
CA GLY A 95 -15.16 -5.40 9.41
C GLY A 95 -16.10 -4.42 8.70
N MET A 96 -15.62 -3.60 7.76
CA MET A 96 -16.45 -2.52 7.19
C MET A 96 -16.31 -2.34 5.68
N PHE A 97 -15.15 -1.89 5.20
CA PHE A 97 -14.94 -1.38 3.85
C PHE A 97 -14.43 -2.41 2.84
N GLY A 98 -13.79 -3.50 3.27
CA GLY A 98 -13.32 -4.52 2.33
C GLY A 98 -14.46 -5.29 1.68
N PRO A 99 -14.22 -5.85 0.47
CA PRO A 99 -15.21 -6.61 -0.28
C PRO A 99 -15.53 -7.97 0.37
N GLN A 100 -14.65 -8.47 1.22
CA GLN A 100 -14.82 -9.71 1.98
C GLN A 100 -14.79 -9.39 3.46
N ARG A 101 -15.67 -10.03 4.23
CA ARG A 101 -15.79 -9.83 5.67
C ARG A 101 -15.53 -11.13 6.43
N VAL A 102 -14.97 -11.00 7.62
CA VAL A 102 -14.92 -12.09 8.59
C VAL A 102 -16.18 -12.01 9.43
N LEU A 103 -16.96 -13.10 9.49
CA LEU A 103 -18.14 -13.25 10.34
C LEU A 103 -17.79 -13.99 11.63
#